data_AF-A0A2P6TXU9-F1
#
_entry.id   AF-A0A2P6TXU9-F1
#
_cell.length_a   1.000
_cell.length_b   1.000
_cell.length_c   1.000
_cell.angle_alpha   90.00
_cell.angle_beta   90.00
_cell.angle_gamma   90.00
#
_symmetry.space_group_name_H-M   'P 1'
#
loop_
_entity.id
_entity.type
_entity.pdbx_description
1 polymer ?
#
loop_
_entity_poly.entity_id
_entity_poly.type
_entity_poly.pdbx_seq_one_letter_code
_entity_poly.pdbx_strand_id
1 'polypeptide(L)'
;MAALAATAAAWVPSRAAAWHRRHAPQQQRITHCNPTPQLPRRSPPITPAAAAAAAASTPTAGYDELLRWCIEAKQLPPLAVEPAAVDGEVGAPPRPAFLAARDVAVGEAVLAVPGDLAVTSVDVGKDAALAALAEGRSELVGLALWLMQERDKGAASEWAPFLATLPRATLSPILWPDEERQQLLRGSPVLQEARTREQALRQEWQQIAEAMAAAGSSAAYPAAVFNEQAFLEAMSVVLAYAAYLPSAQCFALLPLVGGFRRTGSAAGAVLDYDLERQAVTLVAQRPYSAGQEVSIYDGRPNGELLLATGTLEAGNPADCLFMETGLVAADRMYTTKRQILEELGLGVRAEFPITQDSITTQQLVYLRMARLQDPAQLAKINFEQDTIISQENEYEILQLMMGDLRDRLHAYASEYDDDVKDLQRRDLTPQQRLAAQLRLGEKRILRGTMDGVRRRLAPIRGIPTKSGGMQDPNADLIEIFDTIEQLPSAPKKLLDGFGRWLSGKDDPDWKR
;
A
#
# COMPACT_ATOMS: atom_id res chain seq x y z
N MET A 1 22.64 -22.31 -3.74
CA MET A 1 22.03 -21.74 -4.97
C MET A 1 20.51 -21.54 -4.91
N ALA A 2 19.78 -22.02 -3.90
CA ALA A 2 18.32 -21.77 -3.75
C ALA A 2 17.96 -20.63 -2.75
N ALA A 3 18.95 -19.99 -2.11
CA ALA A 3 18.73 -18.94 -1.10
C ALA A 3 18.89 -17.49 -1.63
N LEU A 4 19.44 -17.31 -2.84
CA LEU A 4 19.70 -16.00 -3.46
C LEU A 4 18.56 -15.51 -4.38
N ALA A 5 17.58 -16.38 -4.69
CA ALA A 5 16.40 -16.00 -5.49
C ALA A 5 15.26 -15.41 -4.63
N ALA A 6 15.35 -15.49 -3.30
CA ALA A 6 14.30 -15.05 -2.39
C ALA A 6 14.30 -13.54 -2.13
N THR A 7 15.45 -12.86 -2.26
CA THR A 7 15.57 -11.43 -2.03
C THR A 7 15.01 -10.61 -3.19
N ALA A 8 15.24 -11.00 -4.46
CA ALA A 8 14.66 -10.27 -5.61
C ALA A 8 13.12 -10.38 -5.72
N ALA A 9 12.54 -11.50 -5.26
CA ALA A 9 11.09 -11.70 -5.24
C ALA A 9 10.34 -10.83 -4.22
N ALA A 10 11.07 -10.23 -3.25
CA ALA A 10 10.51 -9.33 -2.25
C ALA A 10 10.31 -7.88 -2.74
N TRP A 11 10.87 -7.50 -3.90
CA TRP A 11 10.97 -6.08 -4.33
C TRP A 11 10.34 -5.75 -5.69
N VAL A 12 9.76 -6.74 -6.39
CA VAL A 12 8.93 -6.51 -7.60
C VAL A 12 7.49 -6.23 -7.13
N PRO A 13 6.73 -5.30 -7.76
CA PRO A 13 5.39 -4.94 -7.32
C PRO A 13 4.51 -6.16 -7.02
N SER A 14 3.92 -6.06 -5.83
CA SER A 14 3.21 -7.01 -4.98
C SER A 14 2.47 -8.18 -5.62
N ARG A 15 2.19 -9.15 -4.75
CA ARG A 15 1.16 -10.19 -4.80
C ARG A 15 -0.13 -9.81 -5.57
N ALA A 16 -0.50 -8.53 -5.66
CA ALA A 16 -1.61 -8.02 -6.48
C ALA A 16 -1.35 -8.10 -8.01
N ALA A 17 -0.12 -7.79 -8.48
CA ALA A 17 0.22 -7.80 -9.90
C ALA A 17 0.27 -9.21 -10.50
N ALA A 18 0.51 -10.24 -9.67
CA ALA A 18 0.42 -11.65 -10.08
C ALA A 18 -1.05 -12.13 -10.17
N TRP A 19 -1.92 -11.66 -9.26
CA TRP A 19 -3.36 -11.96 -9.29
C TRP A 19 -4.07 -11.24 -10.45
N HIS A 20 -3.84 -9.94 -10.63
CA HIS A 20 -4.42 -9.16 -11.73
C HIS A 20 -3.95 -9.61 -13.11
N ARG A 21 -2.69 -10.07 -13.26
CA ARG A 21 -2.20 -10.67 -14.52
C ARG A 21 -2.84 -12.01 -14.85
N ARG A 22 -3.32 -12.77 -13.86
CA ARG A 22 -3.93 -14.09 -14.07
C ARG A 22 -5.45 -14.05 -14.28
N HIS A 23 -6.15 -13.02 -13.79
CA HIS A 23 -7.62 -13.04 -13.70
C HIS A 23 -8.33 -11.74 -14.10
N ALA A 24 -7.74 -10.90 -14.95
CA ALA A 24 -8.44 -9.73 -15.49
C ALA A 24 -9.67 -10.16 -16.34
N PRO A 25 -10.90 -9.69 -16.03
CA PRO A 25 -12.06 -9.94 -16.88
C PRO A 25 -11.97 -9.11 -18.17
N GLN A 26 -12.34 -9.72 -19.31
CA GLN A 26 -12.56 -9.02 -20.58
C GLN A 26 -13.58 -7.90 -20.38
N GLN A 27 -13.14 -6.66 -20.59
CA GLN A 27 -13.98 -5.46 -20.48
C GLN A 27 -15.15 -5.53 -21.47
N GLN A 28 -16.38 -5.57 -20.95
CA GLN A 28 -17.57 -5.24 -21.74
C GLN A 28 -17.84 -3.73 -21.68
N ARG A 29 -18.07 -3.17 -22.87
CA ARG A 29 -18.37 -1.75 -23.12
C ARG A 29 -19.63 -1.32 -22.37
N ILE A 30 -19.54 -0.21 -21.64
CA ILE A 30 -20.72 0.54 -21.18
C ILE A 30 -20.71 1.93 -21.85
N THR A 31 -21.83 2.23 -22.49
CA THR A 31 -22.11 3.44 -23.28
C THR A 31 -22.59 4.61 -22.41
N HIS A 32 -22.40 5.81 -22.97
CA HIS A 32 -22.65 7.14 -22.43
C HIS A 32 -23.99 7.41 -21.73
N CYS A 33 -23.96 8.32 -20.75
CA CYS A 33 -24.98 9.35 -20.50
C CYS A 33 -24.32 10.61 -19.88
N ASN A 34 -24.78 11.79 -20.30
CA ASN A 34 -24.38 13.17 -19.92
C ASN A 34 -25.68 13.92 -19.52
N PRO A 35 -25.69 15.20 -19.04
CA PRO A 35 -24.87 15.88 -18.02
C PRO A 35 -25.73 16.74 -17.04
N THR A 36 -25.08 17.71 -16.36
CA THR A 36 -25.54 18.97 -15.67
C THR A 36 -25.90 18.94 -14.16
N PRO A 37 -25.79 20.06 -13.38
CA PRO A 37 -25.34 21.43 -13.71
C PRO A 37 -24.34 22.13 -12.75
N GLN A 38 -23.76 23.23 -13.24
CA GLN A 38 -22.85 24.20 -12.59
C GLN A 38 -23.56 25.13 -11.60
N LEU A 39 -22.83 25.61 -10.57
CA LEU A 39 -23.18 26.78 -9.73
C LEU A 39 -21.90 27.34 -9.01
N PRO A 40 -21.86 28.59 -8.50
CA PRO A 40 -21.31 29.76 -9.19
C PRO A 40 -20.01 30.36 -8.55
N ARG A 41 -19.42 31.29 -9.30
CA ARG A 41 -18.24 32.11 -9.00
C ARG A 41 -18.32 32.82 -7.63
N ARG A 42 -17.20 32.82 -6.88
CA ARG A 42 -16.98 33.70 -5.71
C ARG A 42 -15.72 34.55 -5.90
N SER A 43 -15.85 35.80 -5.45
CA SER A 43 -14.97 36.97 -5.59
C SER A 43 -13.64 36.86 -4.80
N PRO A 44 -12.66 37.77 -5.01
CA PRO A 44 -11.25 37.53 -4.67
C PRO A 44 -10.96 37.78 -3.18
N PRO A 45 -9.89 37.17 -2.61
CA PRO A 45 -9.49 37.47 -1.26
C PRO A 45 -8.59 38.72 -1.21
N ILE A 46 -8.81 39.48 -0.15
CA ILE A 46 -8.07 40.64 0.34
C ILE A 46 -6.73 40.16 0.91
N THR A 47 -5.64 40.79 0.52
CA THR A 47 -4.31 40.64 1.17
C THR A 47 -4.29 41.35 2.52
N PRO A 48 -3.51 40.81 3.48
CA PRO A 48 -2.41 41.62 3.98
C PRO A 48 -1.11 40.83 4.13
N ALA A 49 -0.03 41.59 4.01
CA ALA A 49 1.35 41.19 3.89
C ALA A 49 2.05 40.85 5.22
N ALA A 50 3.21 40.22 5.03
CA ALA A 50 4.44 40.30 5.83
C ALA A 50 4.58 39.39 7.07
N ALA A 51 5.33 38.29 6.88
CA ALA A 51 6.30 37.81 7.87
C ALA A 51 7.46 37.07 7.17
N ALA A 52 8.66 37.66 7.34
CA ALA A 52 10.00 37.05 7.33
C ALA A 52 10.48 36.26 6.09
N ALA A 53 11.34 36.91 5.31
CA ALA A 53 12.21 36.33 4.30
C ALA A 53 13.30 35.43 4.91
N ALA A 54 13.10 34.12 4.83
CA ALA A 54 14.14 33.22 4.35
C ALA A 54 13.86 33.01 2.86
N ALA A 55 14.88 32.93 2.00
CA ALA A 55 14.68 32.70 0.57
C ALA A 55 13.97 31.35 0.36
N ALA A 56 12.64 31.37 0.34
CA ALA A 56 11.81 30.22 0.09
C ALA A 56 11.98 29.88 -1.39
N SER A 57 12.83 28.92 -1.69
CA SER A 57 12.82 28.27 -2.99
C SER A 57 11.38 27.84 -3.27
N THR A 58 10.88 28.17 -4.47
CA THR A 58 9.58 27.70 -4.90
C THR A 58 9.57 26.17 -4.85
N PRO A 59 8.42 25.51 -4.57
CA PRO A 59 8.32 24.05 -4.54
C PRO A 59 8.80 23.37 -5.84
N THR A 60 8.84 24.12 -6.94
CA THR A 60 9.29 23.68 -8.27
C THR A 60 10.77 23.92 -8.54
N ALA A 61 11.48 24.73 -7.74
CA ALA A 61 12.80 25.25 -8.09
C ALA A 61 13.82 24.17 -8.49
N GLY A 62 13.81 23.03 -7.78
CA GLY A 62 14.67 21.89 -8.13
C GLY A 62 14.30 21.23 -9.46
N TYR A 63 13.00 21.12 -9.77
CA TYR A 63 12.52 20.60 -11.06
C TYR A 63 12.74 21.59 -12.20
N ASP A 64 12.68 22.90 -11.94
CA ASP A 64 12.98 23.94 -12.92
C ASP A 64 14.46 23.88 -13.34
N GLU A 65 15.37 23.69 -12.38
CA GLU A 65 16.80 23.51 -12.63
C GLU A 65 17.09 22.18 -13.34
N LEU A 66 16.47 21.08 -12.88
CA LEU A 66 16.60 19.78 -13.50
C LEU A 66 16.13 19.80 -14.96
N LEU A 67 14.98 20.44 -15.23
CA LEU A 67 14.43 20.56 -16.57
C LEU A 67 15.38 21.33 -17.49
N ARG A 68 15.95 22.45 -17.00
CA ARG A 68 16.96 23.21 -17.74
C ARG A 68 18.17 22.34 -18.07
N TRP A 69 18.68 21.59 -17.10
CA TRP A 69 19.79 20.67 -17.32
C TRP A 69 19.46 19.58 -18.34
N CYS A 70 18.26 18.97 -18.27
CA CYS A 70 17.86 17.97 -19.26
C CYS A 70 17.74 18.56 -20.68
N ILE A 71 17.21 19.77 -20.82
CA ILE A 71 17.07 20.43 -22.13
C ILE A 71 18.44 20.84 -22.68
N GLU A 72 19.25 21.55 -21.88
CA GLU A 72 20.50 22.17 -22.34
C GLU A 72 21.65 21.18 -22.42
N ALA A 73 21.89 20.39 -21.38
CA ALA A 73 23.03 19.49 -21.31
C ALA A 73 22.76 18.14 -22.00
N LYS A 74 21.48 17.76 -22.14
CA LYS A 74 21.08 16.41 -22.57
C LYS A 74 20.08 16.41 -23.74
N GLN A 75 19.83 17.57 -24.35
CA GLN A 75 19.06 17.74 -25.60
C GLN A 75 17.64 17.14 -25.53
N LEU A 76 16.99 17.21 -24.36
CA LEU A 76 15.63 16.73 -24.18
C LEU A 76 14.66 17.47 -25.12
N PRO A 77 13.79 16.78 -25.86
CA PRO A 77 12.78 17.42 -26.70
C PRO A 77 11.77 18.21 -25.85
N PRO A 78 11.03 19.17 -26.46
CA PRO A 78 9.98 19.90 -25.77
C PRO A 78 8.96 18.96 -25.12
N LEU A 79 8.66 19.23 -23.85
CA LEU A 79 7.71 18.45 -23.06
C LEU A 79 6.28 18.90 -23.33
N ALA A 80 5.33 17.99 -23.22
CA ALA A 80 3.90 18.35 -23.17
C ALA A 80 3.44 18.69 -21.75
N VAL A 81 4.37 18.74 -20.79
CA VAL A 81 4.15 19.03 -19.38
C VAL A 81 5.12 20.06 -18.86
N GLU A 82 4.72 20.77 -17.81
CA GLU A 82 5.54 21.74 -17.11
C GLU A 82 5.44 21.56 -15.60
N PRO A 83 6.55 21.80 -14.86
CA PRO A 83 6.52 21.77 -13.40
C PRO A 83 5.64 22.90 -12.86
N ALA A 84 4.78 22.59 -11.90
CA ALA A 84 3.96 23.56 -11.19
C ALA A 84 3.86 23.22 -9.70
N ALA A 85 3.61 24.24 -8.88
CA ALA A 85 3.23 24.04 -7.49
C ALA A 85 1.73 23.81 -7.42
N VAL A 86 1.31 22.67 -6.86
CA VAL A 86 -0.09 22.38 -6.57
C VAL A 86 -0.30 22.29 -5.07
N ASP A 87 -1.51 22.62 -4.62
CA ASP A 87 -1.88 22.47 -3.22
C ASP A 87 -1.68 21.01 -2.78
N GLY A 88 -1.04 20.85 -1.62
CA GLY A 88 -0.97 19.56 -0.95
C GLY A 88 -2.34 19.13 -0.43
N GLU A 89 -2.41 17.92 0.13
CA GLU A 89 -3.58 17.55 0.92
C GLU A 89 -3.78 18.50 2.11
N VAL A 90 -4.97 18.49 2.72
CA VAL A 90 -5.32 19.43 3.80
C VAL A 90 -4.26 19.40 4.91
N GLY A 91 -3.62 20.55 5.14
CA GLY A 91 -2.56 20.70 6.15
C GLY A 91 -1.17 20.23 5.73
N ALA A 92 -0.97 19.85 4.47
CA ALA A 92 0.34 19.64 3.86
C ALA A 92 0.78 20.90 3.09
N PRO A 93 2.10 21.17 3.00
CA PRO A 93 2.60 22.26 2.17
C PRO A 93 2.31 22.00 0.67
N PRO A 94 2.33 23.04 -0.18
CA PRO A 94 2.30 22.86 -1.62
C PRO A 94 3.41 21.92 -2.08
N ARG A 95 3.12 21.09 -3.08
CA ARG A 95 4.06 20.11 -3.64
C ARG A 95 4.35 20.40 -5.11
N PRO A 96 5.51 19.98 -5.63
CA PRO A 96 5.71 19.94 -7.06
C PRO A 96 4.76 18.92 -7.71
N ALA A 97 4.34 19.24 -8.93
CA ALA A 97 3.60 18.38 -9.84
C ALA A 97 3.95 18.73 -11.28
N PHE A 98 3.53 17.88 -12.22
CA PHE A 98 3.60 18.17 -13.65
C PHE A 98 2.20 18.37 -14.21
N LEU A 99 1.96 19.54 -14.79
CA LEU A 99 0.69 19.88 -15.45
C LEU A 99 0.86 19.79 -16.95
N ALA A 100 -0.20 19.40 -17.67
CA ALA A 100 -0.20 19.44 -19.12
C ALA A 100 -0.05 20.89 -19.60
N ALA A 101 1.01 21.20 -20.34
CA ALA A 101 1.28 22.55 -20.86
C ALA A 101 0.31 22.94 -22.00
N ARG A 102 -0.34 21.95 -22.60
CA ARG A 102 -1.35 22.07 -23.65
C ARG A 102 -2.32 20.90 -23.58
N ASP A 103 -3.31 20.88 -24.46
CA ASP A 103 -4.15 19.69 -24.63
C ASP A 103 -3.31 18.52 -25.15
N VAL A 104 -3.52 17.34 -24.55
CA VAL A 104 -2.82 16.08 -24.83
C VAL A 104 -3.86 15.02 -25.19
N ALA A 105 -3.64 14.32 -26.30
CA ALA A 105 -4.52 13.25 -26.76
C ALA A 105 -4.21 11.89 -26.09
N VAL A 106 -5.16 10.96 -26.15
CA VAL A 106 -4.91 9.56 -25.74
C VAL A 106 -3.84 8.94 -26.65
N GLY A 107 -2.90 8.20 -26.06
CA GLY A 107 -1.78 7.57 -26.77
C GLY A 107 -0.62 8.52 -27.06
N GLU A 108 -0.74 9.80 -26.72
CA GLU A 108 0.35 10.76 -26.87
C GLU A 108 1.35 10.62 -25.71
N ALA A 109 2.65 10.71 -26.03
CA ALA A 109 3.71 10.75 -25.03
C ALA A 109 3.80 12.15 -24.42
N VAL A 110 3.56 12.27 -23.11
CA VAL A 110 3.64 13.54 -22.38
C VAL A 110 5.07 13.91 -22.00
N LEU A 111 5.92 12.89 -21.81
CA LEU A 111 7.33 12.98 -21.46
C LEU A 111 8.04 11.85 -22.20
N ALA A 112 9.23 12.14 -22.73
CA ALA A 112 10.14 11.15 -23.29
C ALA A 112 11.54 11.45 -22.75
N VAL A 113 12.06 10.56 -21.90
CA VAL A 113 13.40 10.62 -21.32
C VAL A 113 14.31 9.72 -22.15
N PRO A 114 15.27 10.25 -22.93
CA PRO A 114 16.28 9.48 -23.63
C PRO A 114 16.90 8.38 -22.77
N GLY A 115 17.20 7.22 -23.37
CA GLY A 115 17.72 6.07 -22.61
C GLY A 115 19.06 6.33 -21.92
N ASP A 116 19.88 7.25 -22.43
CA ASP A 116 21.15 7.68 -21.84
C ASP A 116 20.98 8.60 -20.61
N LEU A 117 19.76 9.10 -20.37
CA LEU A 117 19.37 9.82 -19.17
C LEU A 117 18.78 8.92 -18.09
N ALA A 118 18.53 7.64 -18.39
CA ALA A 118 18.05 6.67 -17.41
C ALA A 118 19.25 6.06 -16.66
N VAL A 119 19.25 6.18 -15.34
CA VAL A 119 20.28 5.53 -14.51
C VAL A 119 19.84 4.10 -14.23
N THR A 120 20.66 3.14 -14.66
CA THR A 120 20.36 1.70 -14.58
C THR A 120 21.53 0.92 -13.96
N SER A 121 21.44 -0.41 -13.94
CA SER A 121 22.55 -1.31 -13.58
C SER A 121 23.81 -1.09 -14.43
N VAL A 122 23.67 -0.56 -15.65
CA VAL A 122 24.81 -0.18 -16.51
C VAL A 122 25.63 0.95 -15.87
N ASP A 123 24.99 1.93 -15.25
CA ASP A 123 25.67 3.05 -14.59
C ASP A 123 26.38 2.61 -13.31
N VAL A 124 25.80 1.67 -12.57
CA VAL A 124 26.45 0.99 -11.44
C VAL A 124 27.74 0.31 -11.91
N GLY A 125 27.70 -0.33 -13.09
CA GLY A 125 28.83 -1.03 -13.69
C GLY A 125 29.99 -0.17 -14.18
N LYS A 126 29.83 1.16 -14.24
CA LYS A 126 30.91 2.09 -14.65
C LYS A 126 32.01 2.21 -13.59
N ASP A 127 31.68 1.95 -12.33
CA ASP A 127 32.63 1.91 -11.22
C ASP A 127 32.88 0.46 -10.81
N ALA A 128 34.12 0.00 -10.91
CA ALA A 128 34.47 -1.40 -10.63
C ALA A 128 34.25 -1.80 -9.16
N ALA A 129 34.40 -0.87 -8.22
CA ALA A 129 34.19 -1.13 -6.80
C ALA A 129 32.69 -1.30 -6.51
N LEU A 130 31.84 -0.43 -7.08
CA LEU A 130 30.39 -0.58 -6.98
C LEU A 130 29.89 -1.83 -7.70
N ALA A 131 30.40 -2.13 -8.90
CA ALA A 131 30.03 -3.32 -9.66
C ALA A 131 30.29 -4.60 -8.86
N ALA A 132 31.45 -4.70 -8.19
CA ALA A 132 31.78 -5.82 -7.33
C ALA A 132 30.83 -5.95 -6.13
N LEU A 133 30.38 -4.83 -5.54
CA LEU A 133 29.37 -4.86 -4.48
C LEU A 133 27.97 -5.18 -5.00
N ALA A 134 27.63 -4.82 -6.24
CA ALA A 134 26.31 -5.11 -6.80
C ALA A 134 26.19 -6.55 -7.34
N GLU A 135 27.31 -7.23 -7.59
CA GLU A 135 27.33 -8.59 -8.14
C GLU A 135 26.53 -9.57 -7.25
N GLY A 136 25.62 -10.32 -7.89
CA GLY A 136 24.75 -11.29 -7.22
C GLY A 136 23.60 -10.68 -6.42
N ARG A 137 23.42 -9.36 -6.43
CA ARG A 137 22.34 -8.63 -5.73
C ARG A 137 21.28 -8.12 -6.71
N SER A 138 20.18 -7.59 -6.18
CA SER A 138 19.13 -6.99 -7.00
C SER A 138 19.59 -5.66 -7.61
N GLU A 139 19.01 -5.30 -8.77
CA GLU A 139 19.31 -4.01 -9.44
C GLU A 139 19.03 -2.82 -8.53
N LEU A 140 17.99 -2.90 -7.68
CA LEU A 140 17.63 -1.86 -6.72
C LEU A 140 18.74 -1.64 -5.67
N VAL A 141 19.39 -2.71 -5.21
CA VAL A 141 20.54 -2.59 -4.29
C VAL A 141 21.71 -1.93 -5.01
N GLY A 142 21.99 -2.31 -6.26
CA GLY A 142 23.00 -1.64 -7.07
C GLY A 142 22.74 -0.14 -7.25
N LEU A 143 21.50 0.23 -7.58
CA LEU A 143 21.07 1.63 -7.70
C LEU A 143 21.18 2.40 -6.38
N ALA A 144 20.94 1.76 -5.23
CA ALA A 144 21.09 2.40 -3.93
C ALA A 144 22.57 2.67 -3.61
N LEU A 145 23.45 1.72 -3.90
CA LEU A 145 24.90 1.92 -3.76
C LEU A 145 25.41 3.03 -4.68
N TRP A 146 24.94 3.07 -5.92
CA TRP A 146 25.21 4.17 -6.86
C TRP A 146 24.72 5.51 -6.30
N LEU A 147 23.50 5.56 -5.76
CA LEU A 147 22.93 6.77 -5.18
C LEU A 147 23.75 7.29 -3.99
N MET A 148 24.25 6.39 -3.14
CA MET A 148 25.14 6.74 -2.02
C MET A 148 26.43 7.37 -2.53
N GLN A 149 27.08 6.76 -3.53
CA GLN A 149 28.33 7.27 -4.10
C GLN A 149 28.14 8.62 -4.79
N GLU A 150 27.10 8.77 -5.61
CA GLU A 150 26.83 10.02 -6.34
C GLU A 150 26.48 11.18 -5.41
N ARG A 151 25.82 10.92 -4.28
CA ARG A 151 25.55 11.94 -3.26
C ARG A 151 26.83 12.45 -2.60
N ASP A 152 27.83 11.59 -2.39
CA ASP A 152 29.12 11.99 -1.83
C ASP A 152 29.92 12.90 -2.76
N LYS A 153 29.81 12.70 -4.08
CA LYS A 153 30.40 13.58 -5.09
C LYS A 153 29.82 15.01 -5.04
N GLY A 154 28.63 15.19 -4.50
CA GLY A 154 27.99 16.50 -4.34
C GLY A 154 27.90 17.26 -5.67
N ALA A 155 28.36 18.51 -5.68
CA ALA A 155 28.36 19.36 -6.89
C ALA A 155 29.30 18.86 -8.02
N ALA A 156 30.21 17.93 -7.72
CA ALA A 156 31.05 17.31 -8.75
C ALA A 156 30.34 16.16 -9.48
N SER A 157 29.18 15.69 -9.01
CA SER A 157 28.38 14.69 -9.71
C SER A 157 27.77 15.29 -10.98
N GLU A 158 27.87 14.56 -12.09
CA GLU A 158 27.17 14.86 -13.34
C GLU A 158 25.64 14.87 -13.16
N TRP A 159 25.17 14.14 -12.16
CA TRP A 159 23.76 13.97 -11.80
C TRP A 159 23.31 14.94 -10.71
N ALA A 160 24.13 15.89 -10.29
CA ALA A 160 23.81 16.81 -9.19
C ALA A 160 22.41 17.47 -9.32
N PRO A 161 21.96 17.95 -10.51
CA PRO A 161 20.62 18.50 -10.67
C PRO A 161 19.51 17.46 -10.43
N PHE A 162 19.73 16.20 -10.83
CA PHE A 162 18.77 15.12 -10.59
C PHE A 162 18.73 14.74 -9.11
N LEU A 163 19.90 14.56 -8.50
CA LEU A 163 20.04 14.21 -7.08
C LEU A 163 19.42 15.27 -6.17
N ALA A 164 19.48 16.54 -6.55
CA ALA A 164 18.85 17.65 -5.82
C ALA A 164 17.31 17.56 -5.76
N THR A 165 16.68 16.84 -6.69
CA THR A 165 15.22 16.58 -6.66
C THR A 165 14.83 15.40 -5.80
N LEU A 166 15.77 14.51 -5.47
CA LEU A 166 15.51 13.34 -4.65
C LEU A 166 15.62 13.71 -3.15
N PRO A 167 14.66 13.30 -2.31
CA PRO A 167 14.77 13.52 -0.88
C PRO A 167 15.91 12.70 -0.29
N ARG A 168 16.49 13.13 0.83
CA ARG A 168 17.51 12.34 1.54
C ARG A 168 17.01 10.94 1.88
N ALA A 169 15.79 10.87 2.41
CA ALA A 169 15.06 9.66 2.76
C ALA A 169 13.56 9.87 2.55
N THR A 170 12.79 8.79 2.40
CA THR A 170 11.32 8.87 2.27
C THR A 170 10.63 8.73 3.63
N LEU A 171 9.30 8.87 3.64
CA LEU A 171 8.48 8.61 4.83
C LEU A 171 8.04 7.14 4.92
N SER A 172 8.72 6.22 4.24
CA SER A 172 8.41 4.79 4.32
C SER A 172 8.47 4.31 5.77
N PRO A 173 7.47 3.52 6.25
CA PRO A 173 7.48 2.93 7.58
C PRO A 173 8.75 2.11 7.88
N ILE A 174 9.43 1.59 6.86
CA ILE A 174 10.70 0.86 7.00
C ILE A 174 11.75 1.67 7.80
N LEU A 175 11.70 3.00 7.70
CA LEU A 175 12.64 3.90 8.39
C LEU A 175 12.15 4.41 9.76
N TRP A 176 10.90 4.15 10.12
CA TRP A 176 10.35 4.64 11.39
C TRP A 176 10.90 3.81 12.56
N PRO A 177 11.09 4.40 13.76
CA PRO A 177 11.36 3.64 14.97
C PRO A 177 10.31 2.55 15.20
N ASP A 178 10.73 1.39 15.71
CA ASP A 178 9.83 0.24 15.86
C ASP A 178 8.69 0.52 16.84
N GLU A 179 8.95 1.27 17.92
CA GLU A 179 7.93 1.67 18.88
C GLU A 179 6.87 2.57 18.23
N GLU A 180 7.31 3.51 17.39
CA GLU A 180 6.41 4.41 16.65
C GLU A 180 5.57 3.63 15.65
N ARG A 181 6.16 2.70 14.90
CA ARG A 181 5.39 1.81 14.00
C ARG A 181 4.37 0.98 14.78
N GLN A 182 4.80 0.33 15.87
CA GLN A 182 3.94 -0.52 16.67
C GLN A 182 2.73 0.26 17.22
N GLN A 183 2.94 1.52 17.60
CA GLN A 183 1.87 2.41 18.06
C GLN A 183 0.96 2.84 16.91
N LEU A 184 1.52 3.34 15.81
CA LEU A 184 0.77 3.97 14.73
C LEU A 184 0.14 2.97 13.76
N LEU A 185 0.72 1.81 13.54
CA LEU A 185 0.26 0.83 12.53
C LEU A 185 -0.35 -0.42 13.18
N ARG A 186 -0.69 -0.37 14.47
CA ARG A 186 -1.34 -1.49 15.16
C ARG A 186 -2.63 -1.91 14.45
N GLY A 187 -2.74 -3.21 14.16
CA GLY A 187 -3.87 -3.81 13.44
C GLY A 187 -3.70 -3.82 11.92
N SER A 188 -2.89 -2.92 11.36
CA SER A 188 -2.59 -2.89 9.93
C SER A 188 -1.61 -4.01 9.56
N PRO A 189 -1.82 -4.70 8.42
CA PRO A 189 -0.83 -5.66 7.90
C PRO A 189 0.51 -5.00 7.56
N VAL A 190 0.53 -3.69 7.29
CA VAL A 190 1.75 -2.93 6.96
C VAL A 190 2.78 -2.98 8.08
N LEU A 191 2.36 -3.10 9.35
CA LEU A 191 3.28 -3.16 10.49
C LEU A 191 4.27 -4.33 10.39
N GLN A 192 3.77 -5.54 10.14
CA GLN A 192 4.64 -6.71 10.05
C GLN A 192 5.46 -6.73 8.76
N GLU A 193 4.87 -6.28 7.66
CA GLU A 193 5.56 -6.18 6.39
C GLU A 193 6.74 -5.18 6.48
N ALA A 194 6.54 -4.02 7.13
CA ALA A 194 7.60 -3.05 7.36
C ALA A 194 8.77 -3.64 8.15
N ARG A 195 8.48 -4.38 9.24
CA ARG A 195 9.52 -5.06 10.05
C ARG A 195 10.30 -6.09 9.26
N THR A 196 9.60 -6.89 8.47
CA THR A 196 10.21 -7.95 7.65
C THR A 196 11.12 -7.33 6.57
N ARG A 197 10.67 -6.27 5.89
CA ARG A 197 11.48 -5.55 4.90
C ARG A 197 12.68 -4.85 5.51
N GLU A 198 12.51 -4.19 6.66
CA GLU A 198 13.62 -3.57 7.37
C GLU A 198 14.68 -4.60 7.76
N GLN A 199 14.26 -5.73 8.35
CA GLN A 199 15.17 -6.80 8.73
C GLN A 199 15.93 -7.36 7.52
N ALA A 200 15.25 -7.57 6.39
CA ALA A 200 15.87 -8.01 5.15
C ALA A 200 16.92 -7.01 4.64
N LEU A 201 16.64 -5.71 4.69
CA LEU A 201 17.60 -4.68 4.28
C LEU A 201 18.83 -4.62 5.20
N ARG A 202 18.63 -4.76 6.52
CA ARG A 202 19.76 -4.81 7.47
C ARG A 202 20.64 -6.05 7.25
N GLN A 203 20.03 -7.20 6.93
CA GLN A 203 20.79 -8.41 6.56
C GLN A 203 21.53 -8.24 5.24
N GLU A 204 20.93 -7.59 4.25
CA GLU A 204 21.60 -7.26 2.99
C GLU A 204 22.80 -6.33 3.23
N TRP A 205 22.64 -5.31 4.08
CA TRP A 205 23.72 -4.42 4.47
C TRP A 205 24.88 -5.16 5.15
N GLN A 206 24.59 -6.11 6.04
CA GLN A 206 25.64 -6.92 6.68
C GLN A 206 26.51 -7.65 5.65
N GLN A 207 25.88 -8.25 4.63
CA GLN A 207 26.60 -8.92 3.54
C GLN A 207 27.42 -7.94 2.69
N ILE A 208 26.90 -6.73 2.45
CA ILE A 208 27.64 -5.67 1.73
C ILE A 208 28.84 -5.22 2.56
N ALA A 209 28.67 -5.02 3.87
CA ALA A 209 29.74 -4.63 4.77
C ALA A 209 30.86 -5.67 4.85
N GLU A 210 30.51 -6.96 4.89
CA GLU A 210 31.47 -8.07 4.78
C GLU A 210 32.23 -8.07 3.46
N ALA A 211 31.53 -7.83 2.33
CA ALA A 211 32.16 -7.72 1.02
C ALA A 211 33.12 -6.52 0.92
N MET A 212 32.74 -5.36 1.47
CA MET A 212 33.63 -4.19 1.55
C MET A 212 34.87 -4.47 2.40
N ALA A 213 34.70 -5.16 3.53
CA ALA A 213 35.83 -5.54 4.40
C ALA A 213 36.78 -6.53 3.70
N ALA A 214 36.24 -7.51 2.98
CA ALA A 214 37.02 -8.48 2.22
C ALA A 214 37.81 -7.84 1.06
N ALA A 215 37.27 -6.80 0.44
CA ALA A 215 37.94 -6.05 -0.63
C ALA A 215 39.15 -5.21 -0.12
N GLY A 216 39.28 -5.00 1.19
CA GLY A 216 40.49 -4.44 1.82
C GLY A 216 40.79 -2.96 1.54
N SER A 217 39.93 -2.23 0.82
CA SER A 217 40.15 -0.83 0.45
C SER A 217 39.18 0.12 1.16
N SER A 218 39.55 0.57 2.36
CA SER A 218 38.79 1.59 3.10
C SER A 218 38.68 2.92 2.34
N ALA A 219 39.66 3.22 1.46
CA ALA A 219 39.62 4.40 0.60
C ALA A 219 38.53 4.32 -0.48
N ALA A 220 38.19 3.11 -0.96
CA ALA A 220 37.11 2.92 -1.93
C ALA A 220 35.71 3.02 -1.28
N TYR A 221 35.62 2.74 0.03
CA TYR A 221 34.36 2.72 0.76
C TYR A 221 34.45 3.57 2.05
N PRO A 222 34.42 4.91 1.94
CA PRO A 222 34.45 5.78 3.11
C PRO A 222 33.25 5.50 4.04
N ALA A 223 33.49 5.24 5.32
CA ALA A 223 32.44 4.90 6.29
C ALA A 223 31.40 6.02 6.49
N ALA A 224 31.77 7.28 6.20
CA ALA A 224 30.83 8.41 6.21
C ALA A 224 29.73 8.28 5.14
N VAL A 225 30.04 7.59 4.04
CA VAL A 225 29.16 7.38 2.88
C VAL A 225 28.53 6.00 2.95
N PHE A 226 29.35 4.97 3.16
CA PHE A 226 28.95 3.58 3.18
C PHE A 226 28.73 3.11 4.63
N ASN A 227 27.55 3.42 5.15
CA ASN A 227 27.06 2.94 6.43
C ASN A 227 25.60 2.47 6.32
N GLU A 228 25.15 1.72 7.33
CA GLU A 228 23.82 1.10 7.35
C GLU A 228 22.69 2.13 7.20
N GLN A 229 22.80 3.25 7.92
CA GLN A 229 21.78 4.31 7.87
C GLN A 229 21.68 4.91 6.46
N ALA A 230 22.81 5.26 5.84
CA ALA A 230 22.86 5.80 4.48
C ALA A 230 22.31 4.79 3.46
N PHE A 231 22.56 3.49 3.65
CA PHE A 231 22.00 2.43 2.81
C PHE A 231 20.48 2.32 2.94
N LEU A 232 19.94 2.32 4.17
CA LEU A 232 18.49 2.30 4.40
C LEU A 232 17.82 3.54 3.80
N GLU A 233 18.40 4.73 3.99
CA GLU A 233 17.92 5.98 3.39
C GLU A 233 17.94 5.91 1.86
N ALA A 234 19.04 5.45 1.25
CA ALA A 234 19.17 5.30 -0.19
C ALA A 234 18.18 4.27 -0.76
N MET A 235 18.02 3.11 -0.12
CA MET A 235 17.03 2.11 -0.49
C MET A 235 15.61 2.68 -0.44
N SER A 236 15.27 3.45 0.59
CA SER A 236 13.95 4.09 0.70
C SER A 236 13.64 5.02 -0.48
N VAL A 237 14.67 5.69 -1.01
CA VAL A 237 14.56 6.59 -2.18
C VAL A 237 14.48 5.76 -3.46
N VAL A 238 15.36 4.79 -3.64
CA VAL A 238 15.35 3.94 -4.84
C VAL A 238 14.03 3.21 -4.99
N LEU A 239 13.44 2.69 -3.91
CA LEU A 239 12.14 2.03 -3.95
C LEU A 239 10.97 2.96 -4.34
N ALA A 240 11.10 4.24 -4.02
CA ALA A 240 10.08 5.24 -4.31
C ALA A 240 10.18 5.77 -5.75
N TYR A 241 11.40 5.94 -6.24
CA TYR A 241 11.70 6.69 -7.46
C TYR A 241 12.16 5.81 -8.63
N ALA A 242 12.65 4.60 -8.39
CA ALA A 242 12.96 3.67 -9.48
C ALA A 242 11.66 3.13 -10.10
N ALA A 243 11.65 3.05 -11.43
CA ALA A 243 10.58 2.42 -12.18
C ALA A 243 11.10 1.13 -12.82
N TYR A 244 10.30 0.07 -12.73
CA TYR A 244 10.52 -1.10 -13.58
C TYR A 244 9.98 -0.80 -14.97
N LEU A 245 10.79 -1.03 -16.01
CA LEU A 245 10.44 -0.80 -17.41
C LEU A 245 10.22 -2.16 -18.07
N PRO A 246 8.97 -2.62 -18.25
CA PRO A 246 8.67 -3.95 -18.79
C PRO A 246 9.34 -4.25 -20.13
N SER A 247 9.39 -3.28 -21.05
CA SER A 247 9.95 -3.47 -22.38
C SER A 247 11.49 -3.57 -22.37
N ALA A 248 12.15 -2.91 -21.40
CA ALA A 248 13.60 -3.01 -21.20
C ALA A 248 14.02 -4.08 -20.17
N GLN A 249 13.04 -4.63 -19.43
CA GLN A 249 13.21 -5.62 -18.36
C GLN A 249 14.16 -5.22 -17.24
N CYS A 250 14.32 -3.92 -16.96
CA CYS A 250 15.22 -3.41 -15.92
C CYS A 250 14.56 -2.34 -15.04
N PHE A 251 15.16 -2.09 -13.88
CA PHE A 251 14.86 -0.92 -13.07
C PHE A 251 15.71 0.29 -13.49
N ALA A 252 15.07 1.45 -13.53
CA ALA A 252 15.73 2.71 -13.84
C ALA A 252 15.32 3.82 -12.87
N LEU A 253 16.29 4.63 -12.44
CA LEU A 253 16.03 5.96 -11.89
C LEU A 253 15.96 6.96 -13.06
N LEU A 254 14.86 7.71 -13.11
CA LEU A 254 14.53 8.54 -14.26
C LEU A 254 14.41 10.01 -13.82
N PRO A 255 15.22 10.91 -14.38
CA PRO A 255 15.02 12.35 -14.21
C PRO A 255 13.58 12.76 -14.55
N LEU A 256 13.06 13.77 -13.84
CA LEU A 256 11.71 14.35 -13.99
C LEU A 256 10.54 13.43 -13.55
N VAL A 257 10.64 12.12 -13.75
CA VAL A 257 9.57 11.14 -13.42
C VAL A 257 9.21 11.18 -11.94
N GLY A 258 10.17 11.44 -11.06
CA GLY A 258 9.96 11.58 -9.61
C GLY A 258 8.99 12.68 -9.19
N GLY A 259 8.73 13.68 -10.04
CA GLY A 259 7.82 14.78 -9.72
C GLY A 259 6.36 14.51 -10.04
N PHE A 260 6.05 13.37 -10.68
CA PHE A 260 4.67 13.00 -10.98
C PHE A 260 4.05 12.28 -9.78
N ARG A 261 2.79 12.60 -9.52
CA ARG A 261 1.98 11.86 -8.56
C ARG A 261 1.68 10.45 -9.11
N ARG A 262 1.66 9.46 -8.23
CA ARG A 262 1.19 8.09 -8.53
C ARG A 262 -0.31 7.95 -8.26
N THR A 263 -1.00 7.14 -9.05
CA THR A 263 -2.43 6.83 -8.89
C THR A 263 -2.72 5.37 -9.21
N GLY A 264 -3.59 4.72 -8.43
CA GLY A 264 -4.09 3.37 -8.76
C GLY A 264 -5.17 3.36 -9.84
N SER A 265 -5.58 4.53 -10.34
CA SER A 265 -6.51 4.62 -11.46
C SER A 265 -5.84 4.21 -12.77
N ALA A 266 -6.43 3.25 -13.49
CA ALA A 266 -5.98 2.84 -14.83
C ALA A 266 -6.01 3.97 -15.87
N ALA A 267 -6.59 5.13 -15.54
CA ALA A 267 -6.57 6.32 -16.37
C ALA A 267 -5.29 7.17 -16.21
N GLY A 268 -4.40 6.81 -15.27
CA GLY A 268 -3.06 7.38 -15.14
C GLY A 268 -2.19 7.07 -16.36
N ALA A 269 -1.19 7.91 -16.62
CA ALA A 269 -0.25 7.70 -17.71
C ALA A 269 0.68 6.51 -17.44
N VAL A 270 1.05 5.77 -18.49
CA VAL A 270 1.85 4.55 -18.39
C VAL A 270 3.28 4.86 -18.77
N LEU A 271 4.22 4.43 -17.93
CA LEU A 271 5.66 4.62 -18.12
C LEU A 271 6.29 3.31 -18.62
N ASP A 272 6.94 3.34 -19.78
CA ASP A 272 7.71 2.21 -20.30
C ASP A 272 8.79 2.67 -21.30
N TYR A 273 9.70 1.77 -21.67
CA TYR A 273 10.71 2.01 -22.69
C TYR A 273 10.13 1.83 -24.10
N ASP A 274 10.26 2.87 -24.94
CA ASP A 274 9.94 2.84 -26.36
C ASP A 274 11.21 2.54 -27.16
N LEU A 275 11.23 1.38 -27.81
CA LEU A 275 12.35 0.90 -28.63
C LEU A 275 12.59 1.75 -29.87
N GLU A 276 11.54 2.29 -30.50
CA GLU A 276 11.66 3.09 -31.72
C GLU A 276 12.25 4.46 -31.40
N ARG A 277 11.84 5.05 -30.28
CA ARG A 277 12.34 6.35 -29.80
C ARG A 277 13.64 6.24 -29.01
N GLN A 278 14.06 5.03 -28.65
CA GLN A 278 15.16 4.74 -27.72
C GLN A 278 15.08 5.56 -26.42
N ALA A 279 13.86 5.71 -25.90
CA ALA A 279 13.56 6.59 -24.77
C ALA A 279 12.50 5.96 -23.86
N VAL A 280 12.58 6.27 -22.57
CA VAL A 280 11.50 5.98 -21.63
C VAL A 280 10.39 7.01 -21.82
N THR A 281 9.20 6.55 -22.19
CA THR A 281 8.05 7.41 -22.47
C THR A 281 6.99 7.28 -21.40
N LEU A 282 6.36 8.40 -21.07
CA LEU A 282 5.15 8.45 -20.27
C LEU A 282 3.98 8.73 -21.22
N VAL A 283 3.10 7.75 -21.42
CA VAL A 283 2.03 7.79 -22.43
C VAL A 283 0.66 7.99 -21.78
N ALA A 284 -0.08 8.99 -22.24
CA ALA A 284 -1.40 9.33 -21.74
C ALA A 284 -2.45 8.25 -22.07
N GLN A 285 -3.12 7.72 -21.05
CA GLN A 285 -4.24 6.75 -21.20
C GLN A 285 -5.62 7.42 -21.31
N ARG A 286 -5.66 8.74 -21.08
CA ARG A 286 -6.85 9.59 -21.21
C ARG A 286 -6.43 10.96 -21.77
N PRO A 287 -7.35 11.75 -22.36
CA PRO A 287 -7.02 13.11 -22.75
C PRO A 287 -6.78 13.99 -21.51
N TYR A 288 -5.84 14.93 -21.62
CA TYR A 288 -5.59 15.98 -20.65
C TYR A 288 -5.84 17.34 -21.29
N SER A 289 -6.53 18.23 -20.58
CA SER A 289 -6.60 19.65 -20.96
C SER A 289 -5.41 20.41 -20.40
N ALA A 290 -5.03 21.51 -21.05
CA ALA A 290 -4.00 22.41 -20.52
C ALA A 290 -4.26 22.79 -19.04
N GLY A 291 -3.23 22.74 -18.21
CA GLY A 291 -3.28 22.98 -16.76
C GLY A 291 -3.73 21.78 -15.91
N GLN A 292 -4.12 20.64 -16.50
CA GLN A 292 -4.47 19.45 -15.71
C GLN A 292 -3.22 18.70 -15.23
N GLU A 293 -3.23 18.27 -13.97
CA GLU A 293 -2.16 17.42 -13.43
C GLU A 293 -2.14 16.06 -14.13
N VAL A 294 -0.94 15.65 -14.54
CA VAL A 294 -0.67 14.32 -15.07
C VAL A 294 -0.15 13.43 -13.95
N SER A 295 -0.71 12.24 -13.81
CA SER A 295 -0.30 11.23 -12.84
C SER A 295 0.16 9.95 -13.53
N ILE A 296 1.05 9.20 -12.86
CA ILE A 296 1.54 7.91 -13.32
C ILE A 296 0.68 6.80 -12.74
N TYR A 297 0.27 5.85 -13.58
CA TYR A 297 -0.44 4.66 -13.12
C TYR A 297 0.47 3.78 -12.26
N ASP A 298 -0.04 3.40 -11.10
CA ASP A 298 0.61 2.54 -10.13
C ASP A 298 -0.44 1.65 -9.43
N GLY A 299 -0.61 0.43 -9.92
CA GLY A 299 -1.64 -0.50 -9.45
C GLY A 299 -1.40 -1.12 -8.07
N ARG A 300 -0.50 -0.57 -7.26
CA ARG A 300 -0.24 -1.05 -5.90
C ARG A 300 -1.34 -0.54 -4.94
N PRO A 301 -1.80 -1.35 -3.97
CA PRO A 301 -2.70 -0.87 -2.91
C PRO A 301 -1.97 0.09 -1.97
N ASN A 302 -2.70 0.87 -1.17
CA ASN A 302 -2.10 1.92 -0.34
C ASN A 302 -1.10 1.38 0.68
N GLY A 303 -1.31 0.19 1.22
CA GLY A 303 -0.35 -0.44 2.13
C GLY A 303 1.02 -0.67 1.47
N GLU A 304 1.03 -1.16 0.22
CA GLU A 304 2.25 -1.38 -0.56
C GLU A 304 2.85 -0.05 -1.05
N LEU A 305 2.02 0.88 -1.51
CA LEU A 305 2.47 2.23 -1.90
C LEU A 305 3.19 2.92 -0.76
N LEU A 306 2.65 2.87 0.46
CA LEU A 306 3.25 3.48 1.63
C LEU A 306 4.61 2.85 1.96
N LEU A 307 4.70 1.52 1.92
CA LEU A 307 5.96 0.80 2.15
C LEU A 307 7.03 1.15 1.12
N ALA A 308 6.65 1.19 -0.16
CA ALA A 308 7.62 1.41 -1.24
C ALA A 308 7.98 2.88 -1.44
N THR A 309 7.02 3.80 -1.26
CA THR A 309 7.19 5.22 -1.64
C THR A 309 7.19 6.18 -0.46
N GLY A 310 6.71 5.78 0.70
CA GLY A 310 6.42 6.69 1.82
C GLY A 310 5.24 7.62 1.56
N THR A 311 4.39 7.32 0.58
CA THR A 311 3.20 8.10 0.23
C THR A 311 2.02 7.17 -0.05
N LEU A 312 0.80 7.71 -0.03
CA LEU A 312 -0.43 6.99 -0.36
C LEU A 312 -1.35 7.90 -1.17
N GLU A 313 -2.37 7.31 -1.80
CA GLU A 313 -3.40 8.06 -2.52
C GLU A 313 -4.73 7.99 -1.75
N ALA A 314 -5.24 9.15 -1.37
CA ALA A 314 -6.59 9.26 -0.84
C ALA A 314 -7.61 8.78 -1.89
N GLY A 315 -8.35 7.72 -1.55
CA GLY A 315 -9.34 7.13 -2.45
C GLY A 315 -8.74 6.34 -3.61
N ASN A 316 -7.54 5.79 -3.43
CA ASN A 316 -6.88 4.91 -4.40
C ASN A 316 -7.85 3.80 -4.92
N PRO A 317 -8.18 3.79 -6.22
CA PRO A 317 -9.09 2.79 -6.79
C PRO A 317 -8.53 1.36 -6.79
N ALA A 318 -7.22 1.20 -6.69
CA ALA A 318 -6.54 -0.08 -6.60
C ALA A 318 -6.33 -0.55 -5.14
N ASP A 319 -6.87 0.18 -4.16
CA ASP A 319 -6.69 -0.16 -2.75
C ASP A 319 -7.41 -1.45 -2.37
N CYS A 320 -6.69 -2.32 -1.65
CA CYS A 320 -7.20 -3.60 -1.21
C CYS A 320 -6.48 -4.08 0.04
N LEU A 321 -7.15 -4.96 0.77
CA LEU A 321 -6.54 -5.76 1.83
C LEU A 321 -6.53 -7.22 1.40
N PHE A 322 -5.65 -8.02 2.00
CA PHE A 322 -5.60 -9.46 1.74
C PHE A 322 -6.14 -10.26 2.94
N MET A 323 -7.02 -11.20 2.63
CA MET A 323 -7.51 -12.20 3.56
C MET A 323 -6.89 -13.56 3.25
N GLU A 324 -6.17 -14.10 4.22
CA GLU A 324 -5.67 -15.48 4.15
C GLU A 324 -6.81 -16.46 4.41
N THR A 325 -6.86 -17.51 3.61
CA THR A 325 -7.75 -18.67 3.77
C THR A 325 -6.92 -19.93 3.63
N GLY A 326 -7.28 -21.00 4.33
CA GLY A 326 -6.49 -22.22 4.30
C GLY A 326 -7.27 -23.49 4.62
N LEU A 327 -6.75 -24.63 4.15
CA LEU A 327 -7.26 -25.94 4.56
C LEU A 327 -6.68 -26.36 5.91
N VAL A 328 -7.46 -27.11 6.68
CA VAL A 328 -7.04 -27.68 7.96
C VAL A 328 -6.61 -29.12 7.76
N ALA A 329 -5.43 -29.50 8.25
CA ALA A 329 -4.87 -30.85 8.04
C ALA A 329 -5.73 -31.97 8.66
N ALA A 330 -6.56 -31.66 9.66
CA ALA A 330 -7.49 -32.61 10.28
C ALA A 330 -8.76 -32.87 9.43
N ASP A 331 -8.93 -32.17 8.30
CA ASP A 331 -10.04 -32.37 7.39
C ASP A 331 -9.97 -33.76 6.73
N ARG A 332 -11.05 -34.54 6.81
CA ARG A 332 -11.14 -35.89 6.24
C ARG A 332 -10.86 -35.90 4.72
N MET A 333 -11.20 -34.83 4.03
CA MET A 333 -11.03 -34.66 2.58
C MET A 333 -9.79 -33.85 2.23
N TYR A 334 -8.88 -33.60 3.18
CA TYR A 334 -7.71 -32.74 3.00
C TYR A 334 -6.90 -33.07 1.74
N THR A 335 -6.55 -34.35 1.53
CA THR A 335 -5.75 -34.78 0.38
C THR A 335 -6.43 -34.46 -0.95
N THR A 336 -7.73 -34.72 -1.06
CA THR A 336 -8.51 -34.44 -2.27
C THR A 336 -8.66 -32.95 -2.51
N LYS A 337 -8.99 -32.17 -1.48
CA LYS A 337 -9.10 -30.70 -1.59
C LYS A 337 -7.76 -30.06 -1.95
N ARG A 338 -6.65 -30.56 -1.39
CA ARG A 338 -5.30 -30.11 -1.76
C ARG A 338 -5.00 -30.35 -3.24
N GLN A 339 -5.33 -31.54 -3.76
CA GLN A 339 -5.13 -31.85 -5.19
C GLN A 339 -5.93 -30.90 -6.09
N ILE A 340 -7.20 -30.61 -5.74
CA ILE A 340 -8.03 -29.64 -6.47
C ILE A 340 -7.38 -28.25 -6.49
N LEU A 341 -6.83 -27.81 -5.35
CA LEU A 341 -6.13 -26.51 -5.29
C LEU A 341 -4.86 -26.51 -6.12
N GLU A 342 -4.06 -27.57 -6.05
CA GLU A 342 -2.83 -27.72 -6.84
C GLU A 342 -3.12 -27.67 -8.36
N GLU A 343 -4.19 -28.33 -8.81
CA GLU A 343 -4.65 -28.30 -10.21
C GLU A 343 -5.06 -26.89 -10.66
N LEU A 344 -5.61 -26.08 -9.75
CA LEU A 344 -5.99 -24.68 -9.99
C LEU A 344 -4.83 -23.70 -9.80
N GLY A 345 -3.63 -24.18 -9.47
CA GLY A 345 -2.46 -23.35 -9.18
C GLY A 345 -2.58 -22.56 -7.87
N LEU A 346 -3.45 -22.99 -6.96
CA LEU A 346 -3.64 -22.43 -5.62
C LEU A 346 -2.91 -23.27 -4.56
N GLY A 347 -2.43 -22.62 -3.51
CA GLY A 347 -1.82 -23.28 -2.36
C GLY A 347 -2.84 -23.69 -1.30
N VAL A 348 -2.42 -24.55 -0.36
CA VAL A 348 -3.18 -24.92 0.85
C VAL A 348 -3.52 -23.72 1.72
N ARG A 349 -2.69 -22.67 1.65
CA ARG A 349 -2.97 -21.33 2.14
C ARG A 349 -2.95 -20.41 0.95
N ALA A 350 -4.01 -19.63 0.80
CA ALA A 350 -4.18 -18.69 -0.29
C ALA A 350 -4.67 -17.36 0.26
N GLU A 351 -4.13 -16.27 -0.27
CA GLU A 351 -4.56 -14.92 0.03
C GLU A 351 -5.47 -14.39 -1.07
N PHE A 352 -6.58 -13.79 -0.68
CA PHE A 352 -7.55 -13.20 -1.59
C PHE A 352 -7.68 -11.72 -1.31
N PRO A 353 -7.67 -10.86 -2.35
CA PRO A 353 -7.91 -9.44 -2.16
C PRO A 353 -9.38 -9.20 -1.80
N ILE A 354 -9.59 -8.30 -0.85
CA ILE A 354 -10.88 -7.71 -0.53
C ILE A 354 -10.81 -6.21 -0.81
N THR A 355 -11.87 -5.68 -1.40
CA THR A 355 -12.04 -4.25 -1.68
C THR A 355 -13.31 -3.77 -1.01
N GLN A 356 -13.53 -2.44 -0.98
CA GLN A 356 -14.68 -1.86 -0.28
C GLN A 356 -16.03 -2.45 -0.68
N ASP A 357 -16.21 -2.88 -1.94
CA ASP A 357 -17.51 -3.32 -2.45
C ASP A 357 -17.53 -4.74 -3.02
N SER A 358 -16.43 -5.51 -2.90
CA SER A 358 -16.38 -6.83 -3.52
C SER A 358 -15.60 -7.87 -2.70
N ILE A 359 -16.21 -9.05 -2.65
CA ILE A 359 -15.56 -10.31 -2.26
C ILE A 359 -15.35 -11.08 -3.55
N THR A 360 -14.16 -11.62 -3.77
CA THR A 360 -13.88 -12.36 -5.00
C THR A 360 -14.63 -13.68 -5.04
N THR A 361 -15.13 -14.07 -6.22
CA THR A 361 -15.76 -15.39 -6.44
C THR A 361 -14.82 -16.53 -6.02
N GLN A 362 -13.53 -16.40 -6.34
CA GLN A 362 -12.53 -17.39 -5.99
C GLN A 362 -12.42 -17.60 -4.47
N GLN A 363 -12.46 -16.53 -3.68
CA GLN A 363 -12.44 -16.63 -2.22
C GLN A 363 -13.67 -17.36 -1.68
N LEU A 364 -14.86 -17.02 -2.17
CA LEU A 364 -16.11 -17.68 -1.77
C LEU A 364 -16.07 -19.17 -2.09
N VAL A 365 -15.68 -19.53 -3.32
CA VAL A 365 -15.59 -20.92 -3.77
C VAL A 365 -14.54 -21.69 -2.96
N TYR A 366 -13.39 -21.07 -2.67
CA TYR A 366 -12.37 -21.66 -1.81
C TYR A 366 -12.92 -21.95 -0.42
N LEU A 367 -13.59 -20.99 0.23
CA LEU A 367 -14.16 -21.17 1.57
C LEU A 367 -15.25 -22.25 1.58
N ARG A 368 -16.13 -22.26 0.57
CA ARG A 368 -17.18 -23.29 0.40
C ARG A 368 -16.56 -24.68 0.31
N MET A 369 -15.56 -24.85 -0.55
CA MET A 369 -14.81 -26.10 -0.67
C MET A 369 -14.10 -26.46 0.64
N ALA A 370 -13.47 -25.50 1.31
CA ALA A 370 -12.75 -25.72 2.55
C ALA A 370 -13.66 -26.29 3.65
N ARG A 371 -14.92 -25.83 3.75
CA ARG A 371 -15.88 -26.34 4.74
C ARG A 371 -16.67 -27.58 4.31
N LEU A 372 -16.58 -27.99 3.04
CA LEU A 372 -17.34 -29.12 2.52
C LEU A 372 -16.97 -30.45 3.18
N GLN A 373 -17.95 -31.24 3.62
CA GLN A 373 -17.71 -32.56 4.23
C GLN A 373 -18.22 -33.74 3.38
N ASP A 374 -19.09 -33.48 2.40
CA ASP A 374 -19.68 -34.50 1.53
C ASP A 374 -18.94 -34.57 0.18
N PRO A 375 -18.28 -35.69 -0.14
CA PRO A 375 -17.61 -35.89 -1.43
C PRO A 375 -18.52 -35.75 -2.65
N ALA A 376 -19.82 -36.07 -2.53
CA ALA A 376 -20.74 -35.97 -3.66
C ALA A 376 -20.97 -34.52 -4.11
N GLN A 377 -20.74 -33.56 -3.21
CA GLN A 377 -20.91 -32.14 -3.48
C GLN A 377 -19.69 -31.49 -4.14
N LEU A 378 -18.54 -32.18 -4.22
CA LEU A 378 -17.34 -31.67 -4.91
C LEU A 378 -17.62 -31.35 -6.38
N ALA A 379 -18.51 -32.10 -7.03
CA ALA A 379 -18.89 -31.89 -8.43
C ALA A 379 -19.59 -30.53 -8.69
N LYS A 380 -20.04 -29.82 -7.63
CA LYS A 380 -20.66 -28.49 -7.73
C LYS A 380 -19.64 -27.35 -7.65
N ILE A 381 -18.38 -27.64 -7.34
CA ILE A 381 -17.34 -26.61 -7.18
C ILE A 381 -16.99 -26.06 -8.56
N ASN A 382 -17.10 -24.75 -8.71
CA ASN A 382 -16.68 -24.01 -9.90
C ASN A 382 -16.01 -22.71 -9.47
N PHE A 383 -14.71 -22.55 -9.74
CA PHE A 383 -13.94 -21.36 -9.33
C PHE A 383 -14.19 -20.12 -10.21
N GLU A 384 -14.90 -20.29 -11.33
CA GLU A 384 -15.27 -19.20 -12.23
C GLU A 384 -16.67 -18.64 -11.95
N GLN A 385 -17.52 -19.42 -11.27
CA GLN A 385 -18.93 -19.08 -11.05
C GLN A 385 -19.25 -19.02 -9.56
N ASP A 386 -20.05 -18.02 -9.17
CA ASP A 386 -20.56 -17.88 -7.80
C ASP A 386 -21.74 -18.84 -7.55
N THR A 387 -21.46 -20.15 -7.59
CA THR A 387 -22.47 -21.19 -7.36
C THR A 387 -22.49 -21.57 -5.89
N ILE A 388 -23.65 -21.39 -5.25
CA ILE A 388 -23.90 -21.82 -3.87
C ILE A 388 -24.04 -23.35 -3.86
N ILE A 389 -23.24 -24.04 -3.02
CA ILE A 389 -23.28 -25.50 -2.89
C ILE A 389 -24.50 -25.96 -2.10
N SER A 390 -24.71 -25.35 -0.92
CA SER A 390 -25.87 -25.51 -0.04
C SER A 390 -26.05 -24.26 0.83
N GLN A 391 -27.27 -24.02 1.34
CA GLN A 391 -27.53 -22.86 2.21
C GLN A 391 -26.78 -22.94 3.54
N GLU A 392 -26.63 -24.15 4.10
CA GLU A 392 -25.90 -24.39 5.36
C GLU A 392 -24.41 -24.07 5.20
N ASN A 393 -23.80 -24.54 4.10
CA ASN A 393 -22.40 -24.25 3.79
C ASN A 393 -22.17 -22.76 3.53
N GLU A 394 -23.08 -22.10 2.81
CA GLU A 394 -23.03 -20.66 2.57
C GLU A 394 -23.19 -19.85 3.86
N TYR A 395 -24.09 -20.26 4.75
CA TYR A 395 -24.25 -19.61 6.05
C TYR A 395 -22.96 -19.71 6.87
N GLU A 396 -22.40 -20.91 6.97
CA GLU A 396 -21.20 -21.19 7.76
C GLU A 396 -20.00 -20.36 7.27
N ILE A 397 -19.70 -20.37 5.97
CA ILE A 397 -18.55 -19.64 5.43
C ILE A 397 -18.70 -18.13 5.56
N LEU A 398 -19.93 -17.60 5.43
CA LEU A 398 -20.19 -16.17 5.60
C LEU A 398 -20.12 -15.75 7.08
N GLN A 399 -20.54 -16.60 8.03
CA GLN A 399 -20.36 -16.33 9.46
C GLN A 399 -18.87 -16.32 9.85
N LEU A 400 -18.08 -17.28 9.34
CA LEU A 400 -16.63 -17.32 9.57
C LEU A 400 -15.96 -16.05 9.03
N MET A 401 -16.28 -15.68 7.77
CA MET A 401 -15.75 -14.47 7.15
C MET A 401 -16.15 -13.21 7.94
N MET A 402 -17.38 -13.12 8.43
CA MET A 402 -17.83 -12.01 9.29
C MET A 402 -17.04 -11.94 10.60
N GLY A 403 -16.76 -13.09 11.23
CA GLY A 403 -15.93 -13.20 12.42
C GLY A 403 -14.52 -12.66 12.17
N ASP A 404 -13.86 -13.15 11.13
CA ASP A 404 -12.50 -12.74 10.76
C ASP A 404 -12.40 -11.24 10.47
N LEU A 405 -13.38 -10.67 9.76
CA LEU A 405 -13.43 -9.24 9.45
C LEU A 405 -13.60 -8.39 10.72
N ARG A 406 -14.46 -8.84 11.64
CA ARG A 406 -14.69 -8.15 12.92
C ARG A 406 -13.45 -8.20 13.80
N ASP A 407 -12.78 -9.35 13.90
CA ASP A 407 -11.57 -9.51 14.70
C ASP A 407 -10.43 -8.64 14.15
N ARG A 408 -10.28 -8.60 12.81
CA ARG A 408 -9.35 -7.68 12.15
C ARG A 408 -9.66 -6.22 12.44
N LEU A 409 -10.94 -5.83 12.39
CA LEU A 409 -11.36 -4.45 12.68
C LEU A 409 -11.06 -4.06 14.15
N HIS A 410 -11.27 -4.97 15.10
CA HIS A 410 -10.97 -4.73 16.52
C HIS A 410 -9.47 -4.74 16.86
N ALA A 411 -8.62 -5.26 15.97
CA ALA A 411 -7.17 -5.25 16.18
C ALA A 411 -6.55 -3.84 16.05
N TYR A 412 -7.25 -2.90 15.41
CA TYR A 412 -6.78 -1.52 15.25
C TYR A 412 -6.82 -0.75 16.58
N ALA A 413 -5.82 0.12 16.79
CA ALA A 413 -5.72 0.90 18.03
C ALA A 413 -6.79 1.98 18.18
N SER A 414 -7.27 2.53 17.06
CA SER A 414 -8.24 3.63 17.00
C SER A 414 -9.56 3.15 16.39
N GLU A 415 -10.65 3.88 16.63
CA GLU A 415 -11.90 3.70 15.88
C GLU A 415 -11.84 4.45 14.54
N TYR A 416 -12.83 4.24 13.67
CA TYR A 416 -12.92 4.93 12.38
C TYR A 416 -13.04 6.45 12.55
N ASP A 417 -13.91 6.89 13.47
CA ASP A 417 -14.18 8.32 13.67
C ASP A 417 -12.99 9.04 14.33
N ASP A 418 -12.15 8.32 15.06
CA ASP A 418 -10.93 8.87 15.64
C ASP A 418 -9.92 9.23 14.55
N ASP A 419 -9.71 8.34 13.57
CA ASP A 419 -8.83 8.63 12.43
C ASP A 419 -9.37 9.80 11.59
N VAL A 420 -10.69 9.92 11.42
CA VAL A 420 -11.31 11.07 10.74
C VAL A 420 -11.01 12.37 11.48
N LYS A 421 -11.13 12.38 12.81
CA LYS A 421 -10.82 13.56 13.65
C LYS A 421 -9.33 13.88 13.61
N ASP A 422 -8.47 12.87 13.65
CA ASP A 422 -7.03 13.04 13.54
C ASP A 422 -6.66 13.72 12.23
N LEU A 423 -7.25 13.31 11.10
CA LEU A 423 -6.97 13.95 9.81
C LEU A 423 -7.48 15.39 9.68
N GLN A 424 -8.36 15.84 10.57
CA GLN A 424 -8.77 17.26 10.64
C GLN A 424 -7.76 18.12 11.42
N ARG A 425 -6.89 17.49 12.21
CA ARG A 425 -5.88 18.16 13.01
C ARG A 425 -4.70 18.62 12.16
N ARG A 426 -4.21 19.83 12.45
CA ARG A 426 -3.08 20.43 11.74
C ARG A 426 -1.73 20.13 12.41
N ASP A 427 -1.74 19.67 13.65
CA ASP A 427 -0.57 19.43 14.51
C ASP A 427 0.00 18.01 14.43
N LEU A 428 -0.49 17.18 13.51
CA LEU A 428 0.04 15.82 13.32
C LEU A 428 1.42 15.83 12.67
N THR A 429 2.28 14.92 13.11
CA THR A 429 3.51 14.59 12.36
C THR A 429 3.16 13.95 11.01
N PRO A 430 4.06 14.01 10.01
CA PRO A 430 3.85 13.35 8.73
C PRO A 430 3.55 11.84 8.88
N GLN A 431 4.26 11.15 9.77
CA GLN A 431 4.06 9.72 10.06
C GLN A 431 2.67 9.46 10.66
N GLN A 432 2.24 10.28 11.63
CA GLN A 432 0.91 10.17 12.23
C GLN A 432 -0.20 10.35 11.19
N ARG A 433 -0.04 11.34 10.29
CA ARG A 433 -0.99 11.59 9.21
C ARG A 433 -1.07 10.41 8.24
N LEU A 434 0.08 9.91 7.77
CA LEU A 434 0.13 8.75 6.85
C LEU A 434 -0.49 7.51 7.50
N ALA A 435 -0.18 7.25 8.77
CA ALA A 435 -0.75 6.12 9.50
C ALA A 435 -2.27 6.27 9.67
N ALA A 436 -2.78 7.45 10.02
CA ALA A 436 -4.22 7.69 10.13
C ALA A 436 -4.94 7.54 8.79
N GLN A 437 -4.35 8.04 7.69
CA GLN A 437 -4.89 7.87 6.33
C GLN A 437 -4.95 6.39 5.91
N LEU A 438 -3.88 5.65 6.15
CA LEU A 438 -3.83 4.22 5.86
C LEU A 438 -4.91 3.46 6.66
N ARG A 439 -4.92 3.61 8.00
CA ARG A 439 -5.90 2.93 8.86
C ARG A 439 -7.34 3.27 8.46
N LEU A 440 -7.60 4.52 8.10
CA LEU A 440 -8.93 4.94 7.63
C LEU A 440 -9.34 4.20 6.34
N GLY A 441 -8.43 4.07 5.38
CA GLY A 441 -8.65 3.31 4.14
C GLY A 441 -8.88 1.83 4.40
N GLU A 442 -8.03 1.21 5.21
CA GLU A 442 -8.11 -0.20 5.58
C GLU A 442 -9.44 -0.52 6.32
N LYS A 443 -9.82 0.29 7.31
CA LYS A 443 -11.10 0.15 8.03
C LYS A 443 -12.30 0.34 7.09
N ARG A 444 -12.20 1.21 6.09
CA ARG A 444 -13.24 1.40 5.08
C ARG A 444 -13.41 0.13 4.24
N ILE A 445 -12.31 -0.49 3.81
CA ILE A 445 -12.34 -1.77 3.09
C ILE A 445 -12.97 -2.85 3.95
N LEU A 446 -12.55 -2.98 5.21
CA LEU A 446 -13.12 -3.98 6.14
C LEU A 446 -14.62 -3.78 6.35
N ARG A 447 -15.06 -2.55 6.67
CA ARG A 447 -16.49 -2.23 6.87
C ARG A 447 -17.32 -2.49 5.62
N GLY A 448 -16.84 -2.05 4.45
CA GLY A 448 -17.52 -2.29 3.18
C GLY A 448 -17.62 -3.78 2.83
N THR A 449 -16.56 -4.54 3.10
CA THR A 449 -16.58 -6.01 2.95
C THR A 449 -17.59 -6.65 3.90
N MET A 450 -17.63 -6.23 5.17
CA MET A 450 -18.63 -6.69 6.14
C MET A 450 -20.05 -6.42 5.65
N ASP A 451 -20.32 -5.24 5.07
CA ASP A 451 -21.63 -4.93 4.49
C ASP A 451 -21.96 -5.81 3.27
N GLY A 452 -20.94 -6.17 2.47
CA GLY A 452 -21.04 -7.20 1.44
C GLY A 452 -21.46 -8.56 1.99
N VAL A 453 -20.80 -9.03 3.06
CA VAL A 453 -21.13 -10.30 3.73
C VAL A 453 -22.55 -10.25 4.34
N ARG A 454 -22.95 -9.13 4.98
CA ARG A 454 -24.30 -8.94 5.53
C ARG A 454 -25.38 -9.05 4.46
N ARG A 455 -25.17 -8.43 3.30
CA ARG A 455 -26.09 -8.52 2.15
C ARG A 455 -26.27 -9.96 1.67
N ARG A 456 -25.21 -10.77 1.69
CA ARG A 456 -25.28 -12.20 1.33
C ARG A 456 -25.94 -13.05 2.41
N LEU A 457 -25.77 -12.70 3.69
CA LEU A 457 -26.41 -13.39 4.80
C LEU A 457 -27.93 -13.12 4.90
N ALA A 458 -28.38 -11.92 4.50
CA ALA A 458 -29.77 -11.50 4.71
C ALA A 458 -30.83 -12.45 4.08
N PRO A 459 -30.70 -12.92 2.82
CA PRO A 459 -31.64 -13.88 2.25
C PRO A 459 -31.63 -15.26 2.91
N ILE A 460 -30.49 -15.66 3.48
CA ILE A 460 -30.31 -16.98 4.13
C ILE A 460 -30.93 -16.98 5.53
N ARG A 461 -30.89 -15.84 6.23
CA ARG A 461 -31.51 -15.66 7.56
C ARG A 461 -33.04 -15.54 7.49
N GLY A 462 -33.62 -15.24 6.32
CA GLY A 462 -35.06 -15.18 6.12
C GLY A 462 -35.64 -16.45 5.53
N ILE A 463 -35.92 -17.48 6.35
CA ILE A 463 -36.76 -18.63 5.96
C ILE A 463 -37.99 -18.70 6.88
N PRO A 464 -39.23 -18.79 6.34
CA PRO A 464 -40.46 -18.95 7.13
C PRO A 464 -40.41 -20.19 8.02
N THR A 465 -40.75 -20.04 9.29
CA THR A 465 -41.02 -21.20 10.16
C THR A 465 -42.28 -21.92 9.70
N LYS A 466 -42.31 -23.25 9.81
CA LYS A 466 -43.50 -24.08 9.51
C LYS A 466 -44.76 -23.69 10.32
N SER A 467 -44.62 -22.81 11.31
CA SER A 467 -45.70 -22.27 12.16
C SER A 467 -46.20 -20.87 11.76
N GLY A 468 -45.68 -20.27 10.68
CA GLY A 468 -46.19 -18.99 10.16
C GLY A 468 -45.87 -17.75 11.01
N GLY A 469 -44.96 -17.84 11.97
CA GLY A 469 -44.47 -16.70 12.75
C GLY A 469 -43.17 -16.13 12.18
N MET A 470 -43.09 -14.80 12.04
CA MET A 470 -41.83 -14.09 11.80
C MET A 470 -40.98 -14.12 13.07
N GLN A 471 -39.71 -14.52 12.97
CA GLN A 471 -38.76 -14.37 14.07
C GLN A 471 -37.96 -13.08 13.85
N ASP A 472 -37.86 -12.27 14.90
CA ASP A 472 -37.19 -10.97 14.84
C ASP A 472 -35.69 -11.16 14.53
N PRO A 473 -35.13 -10.49 13.49
CA PRO A 473 -33.71 -10.56 13.13
C PRO A 473 -32.74 -10.13 14.24
N ASN A 474 -33.24 -9.51 15.32
CA ASN A 474 -32.46 -9.16 16.50
C ASN A 474 -32.70 -10.07 17.70
N ALA A 475 -33.46 -11.17 17.59
CA ALA A 475 -33.79 -12.02 18.75
C ALA A 475 -32.55 -12.51 19.51
N ASP A 476 -31.49 -12.92 18.80
CA ASP A 476 -30.23 -13.35 19.42
C ASP A 476 -29.46 -12.18 20.04
N LEU A 477 -29.57 -10.98 19.45
CA LEU A 477 -28.99 -9.76 20.03
C LEU A 477 -29.75 -9.34 21.28
N ILE A 478 -31.08 -9.43 21.26
CA ILE A 478 -31.95 -9.16 22.42
C ILE A 478 -31.68 -10.19 23.51
N GLU A 479 -31.52 -11.48 23.20
CA GLU A 479 -31.11 -12.48 24.19
C GLU A 479 -29.71 -12.20 24.74
N ILE A 480 -28.75 -11.76 23.93
CA ILE A 480 -27.40 -11.38 24.41
C ILE A 480 -27.46 -10.11 25.27
N PHE A 481 -28.22 -9.09 24.86
CA PHE A 481 -28.42 -7.85 25.64
C PHE A 481 -29.19 -8.13 26.94
N ASP A 482 -30.25 -8.94 26.91
CA ASP A 482 -30.99 -9.39 28.08
C ASP A 482 -30.11 -10.27 28.97
N THR A 483 -29.23 -11.12 28.43
CA THR A 483 -28.27 -11.91 29.22
C THR A 483 -27.21 -11.01 29.86
N ILE A 484 -26.81 -9.93 29.20
CA ILE A 484 -25.89 -8.91 29.73
C ILE A 484 -26.59 -7.99 30.75
N GLU A 485 -27.87 -7.71 30.59
CA GLU A 485 -28.70 -6.94 31.55
C GLU A 485 -29.17 -7.79 32.75
N GLN A 486 -29.29 -9.11 32.57
CA GLN A 486 -29.62 -10.08 33.61
C GLN A 486 -28.38 -10.61 34.35
N LEU A 487 -27.16 -10.34 33.86
CA LEU A 487 -25.96 -10.43 34.69
C LEU A 487 -26.17 -9.47 35.87
N PRO A 488 -26.25 -9.96 37.12
CA PRO A 488 -26.62 -9.12 38.23
C PRO A 488 -25.63 -7.96 38.34
N SER A 489 -26.13 -6.75 38.11
CA SER A 489 -25.49 -5.52 38.57
C SER A 489 -25.35 -5.66 40.09
N ALA A 490 -24.20 -6.17 40.53
CA ALA A 490 -24.01 -6.58 41.91
C ALA A 490 -24.39 -5.42 42.83
N PRO A 491 -25.36 -5.61 43.74
CA PRO A 491 -25.83 -4.54 44.59
C PRO A 491 -24.71 -4.13 45.55
N LYS A 492 -24.52 -2.82 45.74
CA LYS A 492 -23.53 -2.18 46.65
C LYS A 492 -23.40 -2.85 48.05
N LYS A 493 -24.40 -3.62 48.49
CA LYS A 493 -24.38 -4.42 49.73
C LYS A 493 -23.31 -5.53 49.77
N LEU A 494 -22.84 -6.07 48.62
CA LEU A 494 -21.78 -7.09 48.58
C LEU A 494 -20.38 -6.50 48.77
N LEU A 495 -20.13 -5.28 48.29
CA LEU A 495 -18.87 -4.55 48.49
C LEU A 495 -18.76 -4.00 49.93
N ASP A 496 -19.87 -3.54 50.51
CA ASP A 496 -19.92 -3.09 51.91
C ASP A 496 -19.69 -4.24 52.92
N GLY A 497 -20.10 -5.48 52.57
CA GLY A 497 -19.81 -6.67 53.37
C GLY A 497 -18.34 -7.09 53.34
N PHE A 498 -17.68 -6.97 52.18
CA PHE A 498 -16.28 -7.34 52.00
C PHE A 498 -15.31 -6.35 52.69
N GLY A 499 -15.64 -5.06 52.71
CA GLY A 499 -14.89 -4.04 53.44
C GLY A 499 -15.00 -4.17 54.97
N ARG A 500 -16.16 -4.60 55.49
CA ARG A 500 -16.35 -4.89 56.92
C ARG A 500 -15.53 -6.11 57.37
N TRP A 501 -15.51 -7.16 56.55
CA TRP A 501 -14.71 -8.38 56.77
C TRP A 501 -13.20 -8.08 56.79
N LEU A 502 -12.70 -7.26 55.85
CA LEU A 502 -11.28 -6.83 55.81
C LEU A 502 -10.87 -5.90 56.97
N SER A 503 -11.82 -5.22 57.61
CA SER A 503 -11.55 -4.31 58.74
C SER A 503 -11.62 -4.96 60.13
N GLY A 504 -11.92 -6.26 60.20
CA GLY A 504 -11.93 -7.02 61.46
C GLY A 504 -12.98 -6.57 62.49
N LYS A 505 -14.07 -5.92 62.05
CA LYS A 505 -15.07 -5.35 62.98
C LYS A 505 -16.16 -6.32 63.45
N ASP A 506 -16.20 -7.55 62.94
CA ASP A 506 -17.24 -8.54 63.27
C ASP A 506 -16.68 -9.95 63.58
N ASP A 507 -15.46 -10.06 64.16
CA ASP A 507 -14.95 -11.34 64.68
C ASP A 507 -14.84 -11.31 66.22
N PRO A 508 -15.66 -12.07 66.97
CA PRO A 508 -15.63 -12.08 68.43
C PRO A 508 -14.40 -12.75 69.07
N ASP A 509 -13.54 -13.44 68.32
CA ASP A 509 -12.49 -14.29 68.93
C ASP A 509 -11.03 -13.96 68.55
N TRP A 510 -10.72 -12.77 68.04
CA TRP A 510 -9.33 -12.35 67.78
C TRP A 510 -8.56 -11.82 69.02
N LYS A 511 -9.12 -11.89 70.23
CA LYS A 511 -8.33 -11.70 71.47
C LYS A 511 -8.59 -12.82 72.46
N ARG A 512 -7.93 -13.95 72.23
CA ARG A 512 -7.42 -14.84 73.28
C ARG A 512 -6.22 -15.64 72.80
#